data_AF-A0A838QY45-F1
#
_entry.id   AF-A0A838QY45-F1
#
_cell.length_a   1.000
_cell.length_b   1.000
_cell.length_c   1.000
_cell.angle_alpha   90.00
_cell.angle_beta   90.00
_cell.angle_gamma   90.00
#
_symmetry.space_group_name_H-M   'P 1'
#
loop_
_entity.id
_entity.type
_entity.pdbx_description
1 polymer ?
#
loop_
_entity_poly.entity_id
_entity_poly.type
_entity_poly.pdbx_seq_one_letter_code
_entity_poly.pdbx_strand_id
1 'polypeptide(L)'
;MLSQYLPGVEQLSSHWAVVIGVGAAFLLVQLVLSMRLYVRAWRQERVLDHLYEDLAHGGDGRGGSARRGGDAAPRGFAWLRWVLSMFPAGTTTPPGNFTREQVLHELDTRITSDSSYLLLQRMGIMAPLLGVVLTVVGFYWLKIDESGEQSLQTILKAVTPLVSGVGAGAVLALLNQALLQAVGGRMERLRMTARAWFDATIWRHVGTSQHASALPSGTAEAVAALEKFARQVALTADRHKASSSQIEAATASMKLAAAQFEEVVRSFHGEIKGMPQALCVLRDATAASANALQELLPVGARAVSNLDVSVAAFRST
;
A
#
# COMPACT_ATOMS: atom_id res chain seq x y z
N MET A 1 37.37 -22.26 15.68
CA MET A 1 36.65 -23.52 15.98
C MET A 1 35.27 -23.62 15.31
N LEU A 2 34.57 -22.53 14.98
CA LEU A 2 33.36 -22.58 14.13
C LEU A 2 33.64 -22.90 12.64
N SER A 3 34.86 -22.68 12.17
CA SER A 3 35.28 -22.91 10.78
C SER A 3 35.43 -24.39 10.39
N GLN A 4 35.52 -25.30 11.35
CA GLN A 4 35.76 -26.73 11.09
C GLN A 4 34.48 -27.55 10.86
N TYR A 5 33.31 -26.98 11.18
CA TYR A 5 31.99 -27.63 11.02
C TYR A 5 31.25 -27.22 9.74
N LEU A 6 31.83 -26.36 8.89
CA LEU A 6 31.16 -25.82 7.71
C LEU A 6 31.94 -25.96 6.39
N PRO A 7 32.59 -27.11 6.08
CA PRO A 7 33.17 -27.32 4.75
C PRO A 7 32.11 -27.30 3.63
N GLY A 8 30.82 -27.48 3.94
CA GLY A 8 29.71 -27.33 2.99
C GLY A 8 29.29 -25.88 2.70
N VAL A 9 29.80 -24.88 3.44
CA VAL A 9 29.40 -23.47 3.27
C VAL A 9 30.15 -22.80 2.11
N GLU A 10 31.34 -23.25 1.75
CA GLU A 10 32.12 -22.59 0.68
C GLU A 10 31.42 -22.67 -0.69
N GLN A 11 30.74 -23.78 -1.01
CA GLN A 11 29.94 -23.92 -2.24
C GLN A 11 28.51 -23.36 -2.15
N LEU A 12 27.89 -23.36 -0.97
CA LEU A 12 26.61 -22.69 -0.74
C LEU A 12 26.75 -21.16 -0.67
N SER A 13 27.97 -20.64 -0.46
CA SER A 13 28.22 -19.21 -0.24
C SER A 13 27.84 -18.33 -1.41
N SER A 14 28.00 -18.76 -2.67
CA SER A 14 27.83 -17.87 -3.82
C SER A 14 26.35 -17.55 -4.10
N HIS A 15 25.48 -18.57 -4.20
CA HIS A 15 24.06 -18.36 -4.48
C HIS A 15 23.35 -17.67 -3.30
N TRP A 16 23.59 -18.13 -2.07
CA TRP A 16 22.99 -17.50 -0.90
C TRP A 16 23.48 -16.05 -0.71
N ALA A 17 24.74 -15.74 -1.02
CA ALA A 17 25.21 -14.36 -1.01
C ALA A 17 24.48 -13.48 -2.04
N VAL A 18 24.17 -14.01 -3.24
CA VAL A 18 23.39 -13.27 -4.23
C VAL A 18 21.95 -13.05 -3.74
N VAL A 19 21.27 -14.08 -3.26
CA VAL A 19 19.89 -13.97 -2.74
C VAL A 19 19.83 -12.97 -1.58
N ILE A 20 20.73 -13.11 -0.61
CA ILE A 20 20.81 -12.23 0.56
C ILE A 20 21.19 -10.82 0.13
N GLY A 21 22.15 -10.66 -0.79
CA GLY A 21 22.59 -9.35 -1.27
C GLY A 21 21.49 -8.58 -2.00
N VAL A 22 20.79 -9.24 -2.93
CA VAL A 22 19.66 -8.65 -3.66
C VAL A 22 18.50 -8.34 -2.71
N GLY A 23 18.16 -9.28 -1.82
CA GLY A 23 17.11 -9.09 -0.83
C GLY A 23 17.41 -7.94 0.13
N ALA A 24 18.65 -7.85 0.64
CA ALA A 24 19.09 -6.78 1.52
C ALA A 24 19.11 -5.42 0.82
N ALA A 25 19.59 -5.35 -0.43
CA ALA A 25 19.57 -4.11 -1.21
C ALA A 25 18.13 -3.62 -1.43
N PHE A 26 17.21 -4.52 -1.77
CA PHE A 26 15.81 -4.19 -1.96
C PHE A 26 15.14 -3.71 -0.66
N LEU A 27 15.39 -4.42 0.45
CA LEU A 27 14.91 -4.01 1.77
C LEU A 27 15.46 -2.64 2.19
N LEU A 28 16.74 -2.37 1.94
CA LEU A 28 17.37 -1.10 2.28
C LEU A 28 16.73 0.06 1.49
N VAL A 29 16.43 -0.14 0.21
CA VAL A 29 15.71 0.87 -0.59
C VAL A 29 14.31 1.13 -0.01
N GLN A 30 13.58 0.08 0.36
CA GLN A 30 12.26 0.22 1.00
C GLN A 30 12.34 0.96 2.35
N LEU A 31 13.34 0.66 3.18
CA LEU A 31 13.58 1.33 4.45
C LEU A 31 13.92 2.81 4.26
N VAL A 32 14.79 3.15 3.30
CA VAL A 32 15.15 4.55 3.02
C VAL A 32 13.93 5.33 2.52
N LEU A 33 13.14 4.76 1.62
CA LEU A 33 11.93 5.42 1.08
C LEU A 33 10.85 5.60 2.16
N SER A 34 10.56 4.56 2.93
CA SER A 34 9.59 4.62 4.03
C SER A 34 10.02 5.60 5.12
N MET A 35 11.29 5.59 5.53
CA MET A 35 11.84 6.53 6.49
C MET A 35 11.78 7.97 5.98
N ARG A 36 12.12 8.21 4.71
CA ARG A 36 12.03 9.54 4.10
C ARG A 36 10.58 10.06 4.09
N LEU A 37 9.62 9.22 3.72
CA LEU A 37 8.19 9.56 3.77
C LEU A 37 7.72 9.84 5.19
N TYR A 38 8.09 8.98 6.14
CA TYR A 38 7.75 9.12 7.54
C TYR A 38 8.27 10.44 8.13
N VAL A 39 9.56 10.73 7.92
CA VAL A 39 10.19 11.99 8.38
C VAL A 39 9.53 13.19 7.73
N ARG A 40 9.16 13.10 6.44
CA ARG A 40 8.47 14.19 5.74
C ARG A 40 7.08 14.45 6.32
N ALA A 41 6.27 13.41 6.51
CA ALA A 41 4.94 13.51 7.11
C ALA A 41 5.02 14.08 8.54
N TRP A 42 5.99 13.62 9.32
CA TRP A 42 6.24 14.11 10.67
C TRP A 42 6.66 15.59 10.70
N ARG A 43 7.51 16.04 9.77
CA ARG A 43 7.85 17.47 9.64
C ARG A 43 6.64 18.31 9.24
N GLN A 44 5.75 17.79 8.39
CA GLN A 44 4.53 18.47 7.99
C GLN A 44 3.55 18.62 9.16
N GLU A 45 3.38 17.56 9.94
CA GLU A 45 2.53 17.57 11.14
C GLU A 45 3.04 18.60 12.16
N ARG A 46 4.34 18.60 12.44
CA ARG A 46 4.94 19.62 13.32
C ARG A 46 4.63 21.04 12.86
N VAL A 47 4.72 21.30 11.55
CA VAL A 47 4.41 22.65 11.05
C VAL A 47 2.93 22.97 11.23
N LEU A 48 2.03 22.02 11.02
CA LEU A 48 0.60 22.21 11.31
C LEU A 48 0.36 22.46 12.80
N ASP A 49 1.06 21.77 13.69
CA ASP A 49 0.94 22.00 15.14
C ASP A 49 1.36 23.44 15.49
N HIS A 50 2.45 23.95 14.92
CA HIS A 50 2.87 25.35 15.14
C HIS A 50 1.85 26.35 14.57
N LEU A 51 1.21 26.04 13.44
CA LEU A 51 0.15 26.87 12.87
C LEU A 51 -1.11 26.86 13.74
N TYR A 52 -1.43 25.72 14.35
CA TYR A 52 -2.50 25.59 15.31
C TYR A 52 -2.23 26.35 16.60
N GLU A 53 -1.00 26.26 17.12
CA GLU A 53 -0.57 27.04 18.28
C GLU A 53 -0.66 28.54 17.98
N ASP A 54 -0.19 29.00 16.82
CA ASP A 54 -0.33 30.40 16.40
C ASP A 54 -1.81 30.86 16.40
N LEU A 55 -2.70 30.04 15.84
CA LEU A 55 -4.14 30.30 15.87
C LEU A 55 -4.69 30.36 17.30
N ALA A 56 -4.26 29.47 18.19
CA ALA A 56 -4.69 29.44 19.58
C ALA A 56 -4.23 30.68 20.38
N HIS A 57 -3.10 31.28 20.01
CA HIS A 57 -2.59 32.53 20.58
C HIS A 57 -3.22 33.80 19.96
N GLY A 58 -4.24 33.64 19.10
CA GLY A 58 -4.91 34.76 18.42
C GLY A 58 -4.24 35.22 17.13
N GLY A 59 -3.27 34.46 16.61
CA GLY A 59 -2.75 34.61 15.26
C GLY A 59 -3.77 34.20 14.20
N ASP A 60 -3.39 34.33 12.93
CA ASP A 60 -4.25 33.96 11.80
C ASP A 60 -4.12 32.49 11.40
N GLY A 61 -3.24 31.72 12.07
CA GLY A 61 -3.01 30.30 11.83
C GLY A 61 -2.43 29.97 10.46
N ARG A 62 -2.04 30.97 9.66
CA ARG A 62 -1.46 30.82 8.31
C ARG A 62 0.07 30.91 8.34
N GLY A 63 0.61 31.24 9.51
CA GLY A 63 2.04 31.34 9.80
C GLY A 63 2.59 32.70 9.42
N GLY A 64 3.44 33.25 10.28
CA GLY A 64 4.05 34.58 10.09
C GLY A 64 4.86 34.75 8.79
N SER A 65 5.22 33.65 8.12
CA SER A 65 5.91 33.65 6.81
C SER A 65 5.04 34.11 5.64
N ALA A 66 3.70 34.07 5.74
CA ALA A 66 2.83 34.70 4.74
C ALA A 66 2.80 36.23 4.89
N ARG A 67 3.13 36.76 6.08
CA ARG A 67 2.99 38.17 6.46
C ARG A 67 4.23 39.01 6.17
N ARG A 68 5.42 38.39 6.16
CA ARG A 68 6.65 38.98 5.58
C ARG A 68 6.77 38.48 4.15
N GLY A 69 6.34 39.26 3.17
CA GLY A 69 6.28 38.93 1.74
C GLY A 69 7.62 38.62 1.05
N GLY A 70 8.43 37.72 1.61
CA GLY A 70 9.63 37.17 0.98
C GLY A 70 9.60 35.65 1.07
N ASP A 71 9.20 35.00 -0.02
CA ASP A 71 9.59 33.65 -0.52
C ASP A 71 9.83 32.47 0.44
N ALA A 72 9.42 32.59 1.70
CA ALA A 72 9.62 31.63 2.77
C ALA A 72 8.31 30.91 3.14
N ALA A 73 7.37 30.82 2.19
CA ALA A 73 6.42 29.72 2.24
C ALA A 73 7.24 28.43 2.40
N PRO A 74 6.93 27.54 3.36
CA PRO A 74 7.75 26.36 3.63
C PRO A 74 8.00 25.62 2.32
N ARG A 75 9.23 25.71 1.79
CA ARG A 75 9.55 25.28 0.41
C ARG A 75 9.25 23.78 0.20
N GLY A 76 9.06 23.02 1.27
CA GLY A 76 8.79 21.58 1.25
C GLY A 76 7.31 21.13 1.08
N PHE A 77 6.31 22.01 1.18
CA PHE A 77 4.90 21.58 1.26
C PHE A 77 4.06 22.11 0.09
N ALA A 78 3.99 21.34 -1.00
CA ALA A 78 3.24 21.72 -2.21
C ALA A 78 1.74 21.96 -1.93
N TRP A 79 1.12 21.12 -1.11
CA TRP A 79 -0.31 21.24 -0.78
C TRP A 79 -0.58 22.51 0.07
N LEU A 80 0.25 22.79 1.08
CA LEU A 80 0.05 23.97 1.95
C LEU A 80 0.24 25.26 1.16
N ARG A 81 1.25 25.30 0.28
CA ARG A 81 1.46 26.43 -0.63
C ARG A 81 0.25 26.64 -1.53
N TRP A 82 -0.32 25.56 -2.07
CA TRP A 82 -1.53 25.63 -2.88
C TRP A 82 -2.71 26.22 -2.09
N VAL A 83 -2.97 25.74 -0.86
CA VAL A 83 -4.02 26.29 0.01
C VAL A 83 -3.79 27.78 0.23
N LEU A 84 -2.59 28.19 0.62
CA LEU A 84 -2.29 29.59 0.92
C LEU A 84 -2.34 30.49 -0.32
N SER A 85 -2.01 29.96 -1.51
CA SER A 85 -2.13 30.70 -2.77
C SER A 85 -3.56 30.84 -3.26
N MET A 86 -4.39 29.80 -3.06
CA MET A 86 -5.79 29.83 -3.49
C MET A 86 -6.64 30.67 -2.53
N PHE A 87 -6.38 30.56 -1.23
CA PHE A 87 -7.14 31.26 -0.21
C PHE A 87 -6.23 32.29 0.46
N PRO A 88 -5.88 33.42 -0.17
CA PRO A 88 -5.02 34.42 0.46
C PRO A 88 -5.66 35.01 1.72
N ALA A 89 -4.86 35.66 2.57
CA ALA A 89 -5.38 36.30 3.78
C ALA A 89 -6.33 37.46 3.40
N GLY A 90 -7.42 37.61 4.14
CA GLY A 90 -8.39 38.70 3.96
C GLY A 90 -9.42 38.48 2.85
N THR A 91 -9.36 37.40 2.08
CA THR A 91 -10.45 37.05 1.15
C THR A 91 -11.57 36.33 1.88
N THR A 92 -12.77 36.89 1.78
CA THR A 92 -14.01 36.32 2.31
C THR A 92 -14.74 35.43 1.30
N THR A 93 -14.45 35.60 0.01
CA THR A 93 -14.99 34.77 -1.06
C THR A 93 -13.98 33.71 -1.46
N PRO A 94 -14.39 32.43 -1.60
CA PRO A 94 -13.51 31.41 -2.13
C PRO A 94 -13.19 31.74 -3.60
N PRO A 95 -11.97 31.46 -4.08
CA PRO A 95 -11.60 31.66 -5.48
C PRO A 95 -12.39 30.71 -6.40
N GLY A 96 -13.49 31.19 -6.98
CA GLY A 96 -14.38 30.38 -7.82
C GLY A 96 -15.44 29.60 -7.03
N ASN A 97 -16.23 28.77 -7.72
CA ASN A 97 -17.37 28.03 -7.16
C ASN A 97 -16.95 26.74 -6.42
N PHE A 98 -15.86 26.78 -5.65
CA PHE A 98 -15.44 25.61 -4.87
C PHE A 98 -16.33 25.43 -3.65
N THR A 99 -16.89 24.22 -3.49
CA THR A 99 -17.50 23.81 -2.22
C THR A 99 -16.42 23.34 -1.25
N ARG A 100 -16.71 23.34 0.06
CA ARG A 100 -15.79 22.87 1.11
C ARG A 100 -15.24 21.48 0.78
N GLU A 101 -16.12 20.58 0.38
CA GLU A 101 -15.83 19.18 0.11
C GLU A 101 -14.89 19.03 -1.08
N GLN A 102 -15.02 19.87 -2.10
CA GLN A 102 -14.12 19.87 -3.26
C GLN A 102 -12.71 20.30 -2.86
N VAL A 103 -12.59 21.33 -2.01
CA VAL A 103 -11.28 21.80 -1.53
C VAL A 103 -10.63 20.75 -0.64
N LEU A 104 -11.40 20.11 0.26
CA LEU A 104 -10.89 19.03 1.11
C LEU A 104 -10.48 17.81 0.28
N HIS A 105 -11.24 17.47 -0.76
CA HIS A 105 -10.88 16.38 -1.67
C HIS A 105 -9.57 16.68 -2.43
N GLU A 106 -9.42 17.88 -2.97
CA GLU A 106 -8.20 18.31 -3.64
C GLU A 106 -7.00 18.37 -2.68
N LEU A 107 -7.22 18.83 -1.43
CA LEU A 107 -6.22 18.80 -0.36
C LEU A 107 -5.73 17.37 -0.10
N ASP A 108 -6.64 16.42 0.04
CA ASP A 108 -6.30 15.01 0.26
C ASP A 108 -5.55 14.42 -0.95
N THR A 109 -6.02 14.70 -2.16
CA THR A 109 -5.35 14.27 -3.39
C THR A 109 -3.93 14.82 -3.45
N ARG A 110 -3.71 16.09 -3.08
CA ARG A 110 -2.36 16.67 -3.07
C ARG A 110 -1.46 16.10 -1.98
N ILE A 111 -2.00 15.83 -0.79
CA ILE A 111 -1.26 15.16 0.29
C ILE A 111 -0.83 13.74 -0.14
N THR A 112 -1.69 13.03 -0.87
CA THR A 112 -1.43 11.64 -1.31
C THR A 112 -0.69 11.52 -2.64
N SER A 113 -0.67 12.56 -3.47
CA SER A 113 0.00 12.59 -4.79
C SER A 113 1.53 12.55 -4.76
N ASP A 114 2.15 12.37 -3.58
CA ASP A 114 3.60 12.27 -3.49
C ASP A 114 4.09 11.03 -4.26
N SER A 115 4.88 11.28 -5.31
CA SER A 115 5.53 10.25 -6.12
C SER A 115 6.23 9.17 -5.29
N SER A 116 6.78 9.53 -4.13
CA SER A 116 7.47 8.61 -3.24
C SER A 116 6.53 7.55 -2.65
N TYR A 117 5.29 7.93 -2.34
CA TYR A 117 4.28 7.03 -1.82
C TYR A 117 3.83 6.03 -2.89
N LEU A 118 3.62 6.50 -4.12
CA LEU A 118 3.29 5.64 -5.26
C LEU A 118 4.41 4.65 -5.58
N LEU A 119 5.68 5.08 -5.49
CA LEU A 119 6.83 4.18 -5.65
C LEU A 119 6.87 3.10 -4.57
N LEU A 120 6.62 3.45 -3.30
CA LEU A 120 6.57 2.48 -2.21
C LEU A 120 5.44 1.46 -2.40
N GLN A 121 4.27 1.91 -2.84
CA GLN A 121 3.13 1.03 -3.15
C GLN A 121 3.47 0.06 -4.30
N ARG A 122 4.11 0.56 -5.37
CA ARG A 122 4.54 -0.27 -6.50
C ARG A 122 5.63 -1.27 -6.09
N MET A 123 6.59 -0.87 -5.26
CA MET A 123 7.63 -1.77 -4.76
C MET A 123 7.05 -2.93 -3.94
N GLY A 124 5.95 -2.70 -3.22
CA GLY A 124 5.24 -3.79 -2.52
C GLY A 124 4.72 -4.89 -3.43
N ILE A 125 4.20 -4.50 -4.59
CA ILE A 125 3.72 -5.46 -5.61
C ILE A 125 4.89 -6.17 -6.30
N MET A 126 6.05 -5.51 -6.40
CA MET A 126 7.24 -6.07 -7.05
C MET A 126 8.01 -7.06 -6.16
N ALA A 127 7.84 -7.04 -4.83
CA ALA A 127 8.60 -7.89 -3.92
C ALA A 127 8.36 -9.41 -4.13
N PRO A 128 7.11 -9.90 -4.28
CA PRO A 128 6.86 -11.30 -4.61
C PRO A 128 7.41 -11.68 -6.00
N LEU A 129 7.29 -10.78 -6.98
CA LEU A 129 7.83 -10.99 -8.32
C LEU A 129 9.36 -11.13 -8.30
N LEU A 130 10.04 -10.33 -7.47
CA LEU A 130 11.47 -10.46 -7.24
C LEU A 130 11.83 -11.84 -6.66
N GLY A 131 11.03 -12.35 -5.72
CA GLY A 131 11.20 -13.70 -5.16
C GLY A 131 11.05 -14.82 -6.19
N VAL A 132 10.11 -14.68 -7.13
CA VAL A 132 9.94 -15.60 -8.26
C VAL A 132 11.16 -15.54 -9.19
N VAL A 133 11.63 -14.34 -9.55
CA VAL A 133 12.83 -14.18 -10.39
C VAL A 133 14.06 -14.78 -9.72
N LEU A 134 14.26 -14.53 -8.43
CA LEU A 134 15.33 -15.14 -7.63
C LEU A 134 15.27 -16.66 -7.64
N THR A 135 14.05 -17.23 -7.53
CA THR A 135 13.83 -18.66 -7.62
C THR A 135 14.27 -19.22 -8.98
N VAL A 136 13.85 -18.58 -10.08
CA VAL A 136 14.20 -19.00 -11.45
C VAL A 136 15.70 -18.92 -11.70
N VAL A 137 16.35 -17.83 -11.27
CA VAL A 137 17.80 -17.66 -11.37
C VAL A 137 18.52 -18.73 -10.55
N GLY A 138 18.02 -19.03 -9.35
CA GLY A 138 18.58 -20.06 -8.50
C GLY A 138 18.48 -21.46 -9.11
N PHE A 139 17.38 -21.77 -9.80
CA PHE A 139 17.26 -23.01 -10.59
C PHE A 139 18.20 -23.04 -11.80
N TYR A 140 18.34 -21.92 -12.51
CA TYR A 140 19.23 -21.84 -13.67
C TYR A 140 20.71 -22.09 -13.32
N TRP A 141 21.12 -21.73 -12.10
CA TRP A 141 22.49 -21.97 -11.61
C TRP A 141 22.72 -23.34 -10.99
N LEU A 142 21.64 -24.09 -10.72
CA LEU A 142 21.75 -25.41 -10.12
C LEU A 142 22.17 -26.41 -11.20
N LYS A 143 23.49 -26.63 -11.32
CA LYS A 143 24.01 -27.73 -12.15
C LYS A 143 23.55 -29.05 -11.54
N ILE A 144 22.65 -29.74 -12.24
CA ILE A 144 22.22 -31.08 -11.87
C ILE A 144 23.28 -32.02 -12.42
N ASP A 145 24.08 -32.63 -11.54
CA ASP A 145 24.97 -33.71 -11.95
C ASP A 145 24.11 -34.88 -12.45
N GLU A 146 24.37 -35.32 -13.69
CA GLU A 146 23.62 -36.40 -14.36
C GLU A 146 23.89 -37.80 -13.75
N SER A 147 24.70 -37.89 -12.70
CA SER A 147 24.88 -39.14 -11.94
C SER A 147 23.58 -39.48 -11.23
N GLY A 148 22.78 -40.37 -11.81
CA GLY A 148 21.42 -40.74 -11.42
C GLY A 148 21.20 -41.34 -10.01
N GLU A 149 22.10 -41.10 -9.05
CA GLU A 149 21.89 -41.44 -7.65
C GLU A 149 21.04 -40.36 -6.96
N GLN A 150 19.72 -40.60 -6.91
CA GLN A 150 18.77 -39.77 -6.19
C GLN A 150 18.88 -39.96 -4.68
N SER A 151 19.92 -39.37 -4.08
CA SER A 151 19.98 -39.23 -2.64
C SER A 151 18.99 -38.16 -2.16
N LEU A 152 18.46 -38.32 -0.94
CA LEU A 152 17.59 -37.35 -0.26
C LEU A 152 18.26 -35.95 -0.16
N GLN A 153 19.59 -35.93 -0.10
CA GLN A 153 20.40 -34.71 -0.11
C GLN A 153 20.35 -33.99 -1.46
N THR A 154 20.30 -34.72 -2.57
CA THR A 154 20.17 -34.16 -3.94
C THR A 154 18.81 -33.48 -4.11
N ILE A 155 17.74 -34.09 -3.58
CA ILE A 155 16.38 -33.53 -3.62
C ILE A 155 16.27 -32.27 -2.75
N LEU A 156 16.82 -32.29 -1.53
CA LEU A 156 16.85 -31.11 -0.65
C LEU A 156 17.63 -29.95 -1.29
N LYS A 157 18.76 -30.24 -1.94
CA LYS A 157 19.51 -29.24 -2.71
C LYS A 157 18.69 -28.66 -3.86
N ALA A 158 17.97 -29.49 -4.62
CA ALA A 158 17.13 -29.03 -5.74
C ALA A 158 15.98 -28.11 -5.29
N VAL A 159 15.47 -28.28 -4.07
CA VAL A 159 14.33 -27.50 -3.53
C VAL A 159 14.80 -26.22 -2.82
N THR A 160 16.08 -26.11 -2.51
CA THR A 160 16.66 -24.97 -1.78
C THR A 160 16.45 -23.62 -2.49
N PRO A 161 16.64 -23.48 -3.83
CA PRO A 161 16.37 -22.22 -4.53
C PRO A 161 14.92 -21.75 -4.42
N LEU A 162 13.99 -22.70 -4.44
CA LEU A 162 12.57 -22.41 -4.33
C LEU A 162 12.21 -21.92 -2.92
N VAL A 163 12.61 -22.66 -1.88
CA VAL A 163 12.30 -22.27 -0.50
C VAL A 163 12.97 -20.93 -0.16
N SER A 164 14.20 -20.72 -0.64
CA SER A 164 14.92 -19.46 -0.40
C SER A 164 14.33 -18.29 -1.19
N GLY A 165 14.01 -18.44 -2.47
CA GLY A 165 13.48 -17.36 -3.31
C GLY A 165 12.04 -16.99 -2.92
N VAL A 166 11.15 -17.98 -2.76
CA VAL A 166 9.77 -17.76 -2.32
C VAL A 166 9.73 -17.27 -0.88
N GLY A 167 10.53 -17.88 0.01
CA GLY A 167 10.62 -17.46 1.41
C GLY A 167 11.14 -16.03 1.56
N ALA A 168 12.22 -15.67 0.87
CA ALA A 168 12.73 -14.31 0.87
C ALA A 168 11.72 -13.31 0.30
N GLY A 169 11.05 -13.65 -0.82
CA GLY A 169 9.99 -12.83 -1.41
C GLY A 169 8.82 -12.59 -0.44
N ALA A 170 8.38 -13.63 0.27
CA ALA A 170 7.31 -13.55 1.26
C ALA A 170 7.70 -12.68 2.46
N VAL A 171 8.92 -12.86 3.01
CA VAL A 171 9.41 -12.03 4.12
C VAL A 171 9.52 -10.56 3.69
N LEU A 172 10.05 -10.28 2.51
CA LEU A 172 10.12 -8.91 1.97
C LEU A 172 8.73 -8.30 1.77
N ALA A 173 7.75 -9.08 1.31
CA ALA A 173 6.37 -8.61 1.16
C ALA A 173 5.74 -8.25 2.51
N LEU A 174 5.92 -9.10 3.53
CA LEU A 174 5.43 -8.83 4.90
C LEU A 174 6.07 -7.59 5.51
N LEU A 175 7.39 -7.44 5.39
CA LEU A 175 8.11 -6.25 5.87
C LEU A 175 7.62 -5.00 5.14
N ASN A 176 7.48 -5.06 3.82
CA ASN A 176 6.97 -3.94 3.05
C ASN A 176 5.53 -3.57 3.45
N GLN A 177 4.67 -4.56 3.71
CA GLN A 177 3.30 -4.32 4.17
C GLN A 177 3.28 -3.64 5.54
N ALA A 178 4.13 -4.06 6.48
CA ALA A 178 4.28 -3.41 7.78
C ALA A 178 4.76 -1.96 7.64
N LEU A 179 5.75 -1.70 6.78
CA LEU A 179 6.24 -0.35 6.48
C LEU A 179 5.14 0.53 5.87
N LEU A 180 4.37 -0.01 4.92
CA LEU A 180 3.24 0.69 4.30
C LEU A 180 2.14 1.01 5.32
N GLN A 181 1.81 0.10 6.24
CA GLN A 181 0.84 0.35 7.30
C GLN A 181 1.33 1.46 8.25
N ALA A 182 2.62 1.44 8.62
CA ALA A 182 3.20 2.46 9.49
C ALA A 182 3.17 3.85 8.83
N VAL A 183 3.60 3.94 7.56
CA VAL A 183 3.58 5.20 6.80
C VAL A 183 2.14 5.64 6.52
N GLY A 184 1.26 4.71 6.13
CA GLY A 184 -0.15 4.97 5.85
C GLY A 184 -0.89 5.53 7.07
N GLY A 185 -0.70 4.94 8.25
CA GLY A 185 -1.26 5.46 9.49
C GLY A 185 -0.79 6.87 9.82
N ARG A 186 0.47 7.20 9.51
CA ARG A 186 1.00 8.56 9.71
C ARG A 186 0.45 9.56 8.70
N MET A 187 0.37 9.17 7.43
CA MET A 187 -0.23 9.99 6.36
C MET A 187 -1.71 10.28 6.64
N GLU A 188 -2.45 9.32 7.19
CA GLU A 188 -3.84 9.50 7.58
C GLU A 188 -3.98 10.52 8.71
N ARG A 189 -3.11 10.45 9.74
CA ARG A 189 -3.06 11.46 10.80
C ARG A 189 -2.78 12.84 10.23
N LEU A 190 -1.78 12.97 9.37
CA LEU A 190 -1.47 14.22 8.69
C LEU A 190 -2.68 14.76 7.92
N ARG A 191 -3.39 13.90 7.19
CA ARG A 191 -4.61 14.25 6.44
C ARG A 191 -5.67 14.82 7.37
N MET A 192 -5.97 14.13 8.47
CA MET A 192 -6.95 14.58 9.46
C MET A 192 -6.54 15.91 10.11
N THR A 193 -5.28 16.07 10.51
CA THR A 193 -4.76 17.34 11.06
C THR A 193 -4.82 18.47 10.03
N ALA A 194 -4.48 18.20 8.76
CA ALA A 194 -4.53 19.21 7.70
C ALA A 194 -5.97 19.66 7.40
N ARG A 195 -6.94 18.73 7.37
CA ARG A 195 -8.37 19.05 7.20
C ARG A 195 -8.88 19.89 8.35
N ALA A 196 -8.60 19.48 9.58
CA ALA A 196 -9.02 20.22 10.76
C ALA A 196 -8.39 21.62 10.79
N TRP A 197 -7.11 21.76 10.39
CA TRP A 197 -6.43 23.05 10.32
C TRP A 197 -7.08 23.94 9.27
N PHE A 198 -7.36 23.37 8.09
CA PHE A 198 -8.02 24.07 6.99
C PHE A 198 -9.40 24.59 7.42
N ASP A 199 -10.20 23.76 8.08
CA ASP A 199 -11.52 24.15 8.54
C ASP A 199 -11.46 25.29 9.58
N ALA A 200 -10.57 25.17 10.56
CA ALA A 200 -10.41 26.15 11.63
C ALA A 200 -9.85 27.49 11.13
N THR A 201 -8.92 27.44 10.19
CA THR A 201 -8.10 28.59 9.79
C THR A 201 -8.61 29.24 8.51
N ILE A 202 -8.94 28.45 7.50
CA ILE A 202 -9.30 28.93 6.17
C ILE A 202 -10.81 29.02 6.05
N TRP A 203 -11.50 27.88 6.24
CA TRP A 203 -12.92 27.78 5.93
C TRP A 203 -13.80 28.65 6.84
N ARG A 204 -13.44 28.76 8.13
CA ARG A 204 -14.14 29.61 9.10
C ARG A 204 -14.33 31.07 8.62
N HIS A 205 -13.35 31.61 7.89
CA HIS A 205 -13.38 32.99 7.40
C HIS A 205 -14.15 33.16 6.08
N VAL A 206 -14.27 32.07 5.31
CA VAL A 206 -15.01 32.04 4.04
C VAL A 206 -16.50 31.83 4.30
N GLY A 207 -16.85 30.93 5.22
CA GLY A 207 -18.24 30.56 5.53
C GLY A 207 -19.06 31.67 6.19
N THR A 208 -18.45 32.54 6.99
CA THR A 208 -19.13 33.68 7.64
C THR A 208 -19.71 34.69 6.64
N SER A 209 -19.15 34.76 5.43
CA SER A 209 -19.62 35.69 4.39
C SER A 209 -20.69 35.06 3.48
N GLN A 210 -20.65 33.74 3.26
CA GLN A 210 -21.67 33.03 2.48
C GLN A 210 -23.01 32.91 3.23
N HIS A 211 -23.01 32.71 4.55
CA HIS A 211 -24.25 32.63 5.34
C HIS A 211 -24.96 33.98 5.52
N ALA A 212 -24.26 35.11 5.33
CA ALA A 212 -24.87 36.43 5.35
C ALA A 212 -25.57 36.81 4.02
N SER A 213 -25.35 36.05 2.93
CA SER A 213 -25.82 36.43 1.58
C SER A 213 -26.64 35.36 0.85
N ALA A 214 -26.82 34.15 1.41
CA ALA A 214 -27.55 33.07 0.75
C ALA A 214 -28.88 32.73 1.47
N LEU A 215 -29.99 33.20 0.89
CA LEU A 215 -31.31 32.55 1.00
C LEU A 215 -31.26 31.11 0.43
N PRO A 216 -32.23 30.23 0.74
CA PRO A 216 -32.04 28.77 0.77
C PRO A 216 -31.97 28.15 -0.63
N SER A 217 -30.77 28.05 -1.20
CA SER A 217 -30.42 27.15 -2.30
C SER A 217 -29.71 25.87 -1.83
N GLY A 218 -29.42 25.77 -0.52
CA GLY A 218 -28.61 24.70 0.07
C GLY A 218 -29.20 23.29 -0.06
N THR A 219 -30.52 23.15 -0.23
CA THR A 219 -31.14 21.84 -0.47
C THR A 219 -30.87 21.30 -1.88
N ALA A 220 -30.87 22.16 -2.91
CA ALA A 220 -30.60 21.73 -4.28
C ALA A 220 -29.11 21.37 -4.48
N GLU A 221 -28.20 22.16 -3.91
CA GLU A 221 -26.77 21.84 -3.92
C GLU A 221 -26.43 20.61 -3.07
N ALA A 222 -27.07 20.44 -1.90
CA ALA A 222 -26.90 19.23 -1.09
C ALA A 222 -27.37 17.99 -1.84
N VAL A 223 -28.52 18.04 -2.53
CA VAL A 223 -29.02 16.92 -3.35
C VAL A 223 -28.06 16.61 -4.51
N ALA A 224 -27.55 17.63 -5.21
CA ALA A 224 -26.59 17.43 -6.30
C ALA A 224 -25.24 16.86 -5.81
N ALA A 225 -24.76 17.29 -4.63
CA ALA A 225 -23.56 16.76 -4.00
C ALA A 225 -23.77 15.31 -3.53
N LEU A 226 -24.93 14.99 -2.96
CA LEU A 226 -25.34 13.63 -2.57
C LEU A 226 -25.40 12.70 -3.78
N GLU A 227 -25.95 13.17 -4.91
CA GLU A 227 -26.03 12.37 -6.13
C GLU A 227 -24.63 12.08 -6.71
N LYS A 228 -23.74 13.08 -6.69
CA LYS A 228 -22.35 12.91 -7.12
C LYS A 228 -21.59 11.94 -6.22
N PHE A 229 -21.77 12.04 -4.91
CA PHE A 229 -21.20 11.11 -3.94
C PHE A 229 -21.73 9.68 -4.15
N ALA A 230 -23.04 9.51 -4.33
CA ALA A 230 -23.66 8.22 -4.60
C ALA A 230 -23.12 7.57 -5.89
N ARG A 231 -22.91 8.34 -6.97
CA ARG A 231 -22.28 7.84 -8.20
C ARG A 231 -20.82 7.41 -7.97
N GLN A 232 -20.08 8.18 -7.18
CA GLN A 232 -18.67 7.89 -6.90
C GLN A 232 -18.53 6.64 -6.01
N VAL A 233 -19.42 6.47 -5.02
CA VAL A 233 -19.51 5.24 -4.22
C VAL A 233 -19.92 4.05 -5.09
N ALA A 234 -20.90 4.20 -5.98
CA ALA A 234 -21.29 3.14 -6.92
C ALA A 234 -20.14 2.70 -7.83
N LEU A 235 -19.40 3.65 -8.42
CA LEU A 235 -18.20 3.35 -9.23
C LEU A 235 -17.10 2.66 -8.42
N THR A 236 -16.96 3.01 -7.14
CA THR A 236 -15.96 2.39 -6.25
C THR A 236 -16.39 0.98 -5.85
N ALA A 237 -17.69 0.77 -5.59
CA ALA A 237 -18.28 -0.54 -5.35
C ALA A 237 -18.14 -1.46 -6.58
N ASP A 238 -18.40 -0.95 -7.79
CA ASP A 238 -18.21 -1.70 -9.04
C ASP A 238 -16.75 -2.10 -9.26
N ARG A 239 -15.80 -1.20 -8.97
CA ARG A 239 -14.36 -1.54 -9.01
C ARG A 239 -13.98 -2.58 -7.97
N HIS A 240 -14.53 -2.51 -6.75
CA HIS A 240 -14.31 -3.53 -5.73
C HIS A 240 -14.93 -4.87 -6.11
N LYS A 241 -16.11 -4.89 -6.73
CA LYS A 241 -16.75 -6.09 -7.26
C LYS A 241 -15.91 -6.71 -8.39
N ALA A 242 -15.42 -5.89 -9.32
CA ALA A 242 -14.50 -6.34 -10.37
C ALA A 242 -13.20 -6.90 -9.78
N SER A 243 -12.61 -6.23 -8.79
CA SER A 243 -11.42 -6.73 -8.10
C SER A 243 -11.69 -8.03 -7.33
N SER A 244 -12.87 -8.18 -6.71
CA SER A 244 -13.28 -9.42 -6.04
C SER A 244 -13.40 -10.56 -7.03
N SER A 245 -14.02 -10.32 -8.20
CA SER A 245 -14.11 -11.33 -9.26
C SER A 245 -12.75 -11.73 -9.83
N GLN A 246 -11.79 -10.80 -9.89
CA GLN A 246 -10.41 -11.11 -10.29
C GLN A 246 -9.69 -11.97 -9.24
N ILE A 247 -9.91 -11.71 -7.95
CA ILE A 247 -9.35 -12.52 -6.86
C ILE A 247 -9.98 -13.92 -6.87
N GLU A 248 -11.28 -14.04 -7.10
CA GLU A 248 -11.96 -15.34 -7.27
C GLU A 248 -11.40 -16.11 -8.47
N ALA A 249 -11.23 -15.45 -9.62
CA ALA A 249 -10.64 -16.06 -10.81
C ALA A 249 -9.18 -16.49 -10.58
N ALA A 250 -8.37 -15.66 -9.89
CA ALA A 250 -7.00 -16.02 -9.52
C ALA A 250 -6.95 -17.19 -8.54
N THR A 251 -7.87 -17.24 -7.58
CA THR A 251 -8.01 -18.35 -6.61
C THR A 251 -8.42 -19.64 -7.31
N ALA A 252 -9.35 -19.57 -8.26
CA ALA A 252 -9.76 -20.71 -9.07
C ALA A 252 -8.61 -21.22 -9.94
N SER A 253 -7.83 -20.32 -10.55
CA SER A 253 -6.63 -20.67 -11.33
C SER A 253 -5.55 -21.32 -10.45
N MET A 254 -5.32 -20.81 -9.24
CA MET A 254 -4.40 -21.44 -8.27
C MET A 254 -4.85 -22.84 -7.85
N LYS A 255 -6.15 -23.06 -7.63
CA LYS A 255 -6.70 -24.40 -7.34
C LYS A 255 -6.50 -25.35 -8.51
N LEU A 256 -6.73 -24.88 -9.73
CA LEU A 256 -6.55 -25.68 -10.94
C LEU A 256 -5.06 -26.03 -11.15
N ALA A 257 -4.15 -25.08 -10.92
CA ALA A 257 -2.72 -25.32 -10.95
C ALA A 257 -2.27 -26.31 -9.85
N ALA A 258 -2.83 -26.21 -8.64
CA ALA A 258 -2.56 -27.17 -7.56
C ALA A 258 -3.06 -28.58 -7.90
N ALA A 259 -4.23 -28.71 -8.54
CA ALA A 259 -4.78 -29.99 -8.98
C ALA A 259 -3.96 -30.60 -10.13
N GLN A 260 -3.54 -29.80 -11.12
CA GLN A 260 -2.62 -30.24 -12.18
C GLN A 260 -1.27 -30.68 -11.61
N PHE A 261 -0.76 -29.94 -10.63
CA PHE A 261 0.46 -30.32 -9.93
C PHE A 261 0.27 -31.64 -9.18
N GLU A 262 -0.87 -31.86 -8.52
CA GLU A 262 -1.20 -33.12 -7.87
C GLU A 262 -1.23 -34.30 -8.85
N GLU A 263 -1.80 -34.12 -10.03
CA GLU A 263 -1.83 -35.13 -11.10
C GLU A 263 -0.42 -35.46 -11.60
N VAL A 264 0.42 -34.44 -11.83
CA VAL A 264 1.82 -34.60 -12.21
C VAL A 264 2.60 -35.34 -11.12
N VAL A 265 2.45 -34.95 -9.85
CA VAL A 265 3.10 -35.63 -8.70
C VAL A 265 2.64 -37.09 -8.58
N ARG A 266 1.36 -37.37 -8.82
CA ARG A 266 0.81 -38.73 -8.81
C ARG A 266 1.38 -39.57 -9.96
N SER A 267 1.57 -38.98 -11.15
CA SER A 267 2.18 -39.67 -12.30
C SER A 267 3.65 -40.06 -12.02
N PHE A 268 4.40 -39.24 -11.29
CA PHE A 268 5.79 -39.54 -10.91
C PHE A 268 5.92 -40.56 -9.78
N HIS A 269 4.86 -40.82 -9.02
CA HIS A 269 4.88 -41.73 -7.86
C HIS A 269 5.17 -43.19 -8.24
N GLY A 270 4.99 -43.57 -9.52
CA GLY A 270 5.32 -44.89 -10.05
C GLY A 270 6.76 -45.05 -10.55
N GLU A 271 7.42 -43.97 -10.96
CA GLU A 271 8.69 -44.04 -11.69
C GLU A 271 9.91 -43.64 -10.86
N ILE A 272 9.74 -42.90 -9.75
CA ILE A 272 10.86 -42.26 -9.07
C ILE A 272 10.78 -42.43 -7.54
N LYS A 273 11.48 -43.44 -7.00
CA LYS A 273 11.64 -43.66 -5.55
C LYS A 273 12.55 -42.59 -4.94
N GLY A 274 11.98 -41.44 -4.56
CA GLY A 274 12.69 -40.45 -3.73
C GLY A 274 12.14 -39.01 -3.82
N MET A 275 11.66 -38.60 -5.00
CA MET A 275 11.07 -37.28 -5.26
C MET A 275 9.72 -36.92 -4.56
N PRO A 276 8.93 -37.82 -3.93
CA PRO A 276 7.60 -37.48 -3.42
C PRO A 276 7.56 -36.43 -2.29
N GLN A 277 8.58 -36.36 -1.42
CA GLN A 277 8.41 -35.67 -0.15
C GLN A 277 8.52 -34.15 -0.26
N ALA A 278 9.41 -33.64 -1.10
CA ALA A 278 9.52 -32.21 -1.37
C ALA A 278 8.32 -31.68 -2.19
N LEU A 279 7.82 -32.50 -3.13
CA LEU A 279 6.63 -32.18 -3.91
C LEU A 279 5.37 -32.17 -3.03
N CYS A 280 5.28 -33.05 -2.02
CA CYS A 280 4.23 -32.99 -1.00
C CYS A 280 4.30 -31.71 -0.16
N VAL A 281 5.48 -31.25 0.26
CA VAL A 281 5.62 -29.99 1.02
C VAL A 281 5.20 -28.78 0.18
N LEU A 282 5.59 -28.75 -1.10
CA LEU A 282 5.17 -27.74 -2.08
C LEU A 282 3.65 -27.74 -2.29
N ARG A 283 3.06 -28.93 -2.44
CA ARG A 283 1.61 -29.14 -2.55
C ARG A 283 0.90 -28.59 -1.32
N ASP A 284 1.36 -28.96 -0.13
CA ASP A 284 0.74 -28.56 1.13
C ASP A 284 0.85 -27.04 1.36
N ALA A 285 1.99 -26.43 1.01
CA ALA A 285 2.17 -24.98 1.06
C ALA A 285 1.29 -24.22 0.05
N THR A 286 1.12 -24.77 -1.15
CA THR A 286 0.25 -24.18 -2.20
C THR A 286 -1.22 -24.30 -1.81
N ALA A 287 -1.63 -25.44 -1.25
CA ALA A 287 -2.98 -25.66 -0.73
C ALA A 287 -3.27 -24.74 0.47
N ALA A 288 -2.32 -24.59 1.41
CA ALA A 288 -2.45 -23.67 2.54
C ALA A 288 -2.58 -22.20 2.08
N SER A 289 -1.82 -21.79 1.06
CA SER A 289 -1.90 -20.45 0.49
C SER A 289 -3.25 -20.19 -0.20
N ALA A 290 -3.78 -21.19 -0.93
CA ALA A 290 -5.10 -21.11 -1.54
C ALA A 290 -6.22 -21.03 -0.49
N ASN A 291 -6.10 -21.78 0.61
CA ASN A 291 -7.06 -21.74 1.72
C ASN A 291 -7.02 -20.39 2.46
N ALA A 292 -5.82 -19.84 2.73
CA ALA A 292 -5.69 -18.53 3.36
C ALA A 292 -6.29 -17.39 2.50
N LEU A 293 -6.12 -17.44 1.17
CA LEU A 293 -6.78 -16.50 0.26
C LEU A 293 -8.30 -16.68 0.27
N GLN A 294 -8.78 -17.92 0.38
CA GLN A 294 -10.21 -18.23 0.44
C GLN A 294 -10.85 -17.75 1.76
N GLU A 295 -10.11 -17.73 2.87
CA GLU A 295 -10.54 -17.15 4.14
C GLU A 295 -10.61 -15.62 4.13
N LEU A 296 -9.81 -14.96 3.28
CA LEU A 296 -9.85 -13.50 3.11
C LEU A 296 -11.00 -13.01 2.21
N LEU A 297 -11.50 -13.84 1.30
CA LEU A 297 -12.65 -13.53 0.43
C LEU A 297 -13.90 -13.07 1.21
N PRO A 298 -14.40 -13.79 2.25
CA PRO A 298 -15.57 -13.35 3.00
C PRO A 298 -15.33 -12.06 3.81
N VAL A 299 -14.08 -11.77 4.20
CA VAL A 299 -13.74 -10.49 4.85
C VAL A 299 -13.86 -9.33 3.85
N GLY A 300 -13.38 -9.53 2.62
CA GLY A 300 -13.58 -8.59 1.51
C GLY A 300 -15.06 -8.42 1.14
N ALA A 301 -15.82 -9.52 1.04
CA ALA A 301 -17.24 -9.49 0.73
C ALA A 301 -18.08 -8.80 1.82
N ARG A 302 -17.76 -8.99 3.11
CA ARG A 302 -18.39 -8.27 4.22
C ARG A 302 -18.08 -6.77 4.22
N ALA A 303 -16.87 -6.37 3.84
CA ALA A 303 -16.53 -4.97 3.69
C ALA A 303 -17.37 -4.29 2.59
N VAL A 304 -17.60 -5.01 1.48
CA VAL A 304 -18.47 -4.54 0.38
C VAL A 304 -19.95 -4.54 0.78
N SER A 305 -20.45 -5.58 1.44
CA SER A 305 -21.86 -5.63 1.87
C SER A 305 -22.18 -4.55 2.92
N ASN A 306 -21.25 -4.25 3.82
CA ASN A 306 -21.42 -3.17 4.79
C ASN A 306 -21.44 -1.78 4.12
N LEU A 307 -20.70 -1.63 3.02
CA LEU A 307 -20.79 -0.46 2.15
C LEU A 307 -22.15 -0.37 1.44
N ASP A 308 -22.64 -1.47 0.87
CA ASP A 308 -23.96 -1.53 0.21
C ASP A 308 -25.12 -1.27 1.19
N VAL A 309 -25.07 -1.82 2.41
CA VAL A 309 -26.08 -1.57 3.45
C VAL A 309 -26.02 -0.12 3.92
N SER A 310 -24.83 0.47 4.05
CA SER A 310 -24.68 1.89 4.35
C SER A 310 -25.28 2.75 3.23
N VAL A 311 -25.01 2.43 1.96
CA VAL A 311 -25.58 3.12 0.79
C VAL A 311 -27.10 2.96 0.71
N ALA A 312 -27.63 1.78 1.01
CA ALA A 312 -29.07 1.51 1.00
C ALA A 312 -29.79 2.25 2.12
N ALA A 313 -29.23 2.25 3.34
CA ALA A 313 -29.76 3.03 4.46
C ALA A 313 -29.78 4.54 4.16
N PHE A 314 -28.75 5.05 3.47
CA PHE A 314 -28.68 6.44 3.01
C PHE A 314 -29.67 6.79 1.89
N ARG A 315 -30.17 5.82 1.11
CA ARG A 315 -31.19 6.03 0.07
C ARG A 315 -32.62 6.02 0.63
N SER A 316 -32.82 5.45 1.82
CA SER A 316 -34.14 5.33 2.46
C SER A 316 -34.51 6.48 3.40
N THR A 317 -33.60 7.43 3.61
CA THR A 317 -33.80 8.67 4.39
C THR A 317 -33.90 9.88 3.48
#